data_AF-A0A966PZG7-F1
#
_entry.id   AF-A0A966PZG7-F1
#
_cell.length_a   1.000
_cell.length_b   1.000
_cell.length_c   1.000
_cell.angle_alpha   90.00
_cell.angle_beta   90.00
_cell.angle_gamma   90.00
#
_symmetry.space_group_name_H-M   'P 1'
#
loop_
_entity.id
_entity.type
_entity.pdbx_description
1 polymer ?
#
loop_
_entity_poly.entity_id
_entity_poly.type
_entity_poly.pdbx_seq_one_letter_code
_entity_poly.pdbx_strand_id
1 'polypeptide(L)'
;MAENKVIINETINEVVISSPGPQGPRGKSILNGVGAPAENFGTEGDFYYDKSTTRFYGPKLSDTSWAGAINYILNMTLEYSWELTQVTGPVSGIYSVVINHNLGMKPNVTVKSSAGDVLETGIDYNSNNTITLTMAQPFSGTAYLS
;
A
#
# COMPACT_ATOMS: atom_id res chain seq x y z
N MET A 1 67.84 35.38 -59.93
CA MET A 1 67.11 35.63 -58.67
C MET A 1 66.30 34.39 -58.38
N ALA A 2 66.53 33.72 -57.26
CA ALA A 2 65.77 32.53 -56.89
C ALA A 2 64.47 32.97 -56.19
N GLU A 3 63.32 32.45 -56.64
CA GLU A 3 62.03 32.76 -56.03
C GLU A 3 61.87 31.97 -54.73
N ASN A 4 61.66 32.67 -53.61
CA ASN A 4 61.30 32.03 -52.35
C ASN A 4 59.80 31.69 -52.35
N LYS A 5 59.48 30.40 -52.27
CA LYS A 5 58.11 29.92 -52.12
C LYS A 5 57.83 29.57 -50.66
N VAL A 6 56.87 30.27 -50.06
CA VAL A 6 56.33 29.92 -48.74
C VAL A 6 55.17 28.94 -48.95
N ILE A 7 55.22 27.80 -48.26
CA ILE A 7 54.14 26.81 -48.25
C ILE A 7 53.51 26.86 -46.86
N ILE A 8 52.22 27.19 -46.79
CA ILE A 8 51.45 27.22 -45.55
C ILE A 8 50.67 25.90 -45.48
N ASN A 9 50.98 25.07 -44.49
CA ASN A 9 50.21 23.85 -44.20
C ASN A 9 49.22 24.17 -43.10
N GLU A 10 47.94 24.30 -43.45
CA GLU A 10 46.85 24.46 -42.49
C GLU A 10 46.30 23.07 -42.12
N THR A 11 46.31 22.74 -40.82
CA THR A 11 45.64 21.54 -40.31
C THR A 11 44.21 21.90 -39.94
N ILE A 12 43.26 21.52 -40.79
CA ILE A 12 41.83 21.70 -40.52
C ILE A 12 41.38 20.57 -39.60
N ASN A 13 41.22 20.84 -38.31
CA ASN A 13 40.68 19.85 -37.37
C ASN A 13 39.16 19.82 -37.50
N GLU A 14 38.61 18.77 -38.11
CA GLU A 14 37.17 18.56 -38.17
C GLU A 14 36.66 18.04 -36.82
N VAL A 15 35.94 18.88 -36.07
CA VAL A 15 35.26 18.46 -34.85
C VAL A 15 33.87 17.95 -35.23
N VAL A 16 33.74 16.64 -35.35
CA VAL A 16 32.44 15.99 -35.56
C VAL A 16 31.71 15.91 -34.21
N ILE A 17 30.76 16.83 -33.99
CA ILE A 17 29.78 16.70 -32.91
C ILE A 17 28.62 15.81 -33.40
N SER A 18 28.55 14.58 -32.93
CA SER A 18 27.40 13.71 -33.20
C SER A 18 26.17 14.19 -32.41
N SER A 19 24.99 14.05 -33.01
CA SER A 19 23.74 14.29 -32.27
C SER A 19 23.59 13.23 -31.17
N PRO A 20 23.07 13.60 -29.99
CA PRO A 20 22.67 12.62 -28.98
C PRO A 20 21.73 11.56 -29.57
N GLY A 21 21.82 10.33 -29.08
CA GLY A 21 20.90 9.26 -29.48
C GLY A 21 19.44 9.57 -29.08
N PRO A 22 18.44 8.93 -29.71
CA PRO A 22 17.04 9.09 -29.32
C PRO A 22 16.82 8.77 -27.84
N GLN A 23 15.90 9.51 -27.20
CA GLN A 23 15.49 9.23 -25.84
C GLN A 23 14.83 7.84 -25.76
N GLY A 24 15.15 7.06 -24.72
CA GLY A 24 14.51 5.77 -24.48
C GLY A 24 13.03 5.90 -24.11
N PRO A 25 12.24 4.81 -24.25
CA PRO A 25 10.85 4.79 -23.82
C PRO A 25 10.70 5.18 -22.34
N ARG A 26 9.58 5.84 -22.00
CA ARG A 26 9.26 6.17 -20.62
C ARG A 26 9.12 4.90 -19.77
N GLY A 27 9.72 4.91 -18.58
CA GLY A 27 9.56 3.85 -17.58
C GLY A 27 8.20 3.94 -16.85
N LYS A 28 7.80 2.83 -16.22
CA LYS A 28 6.60 2.80 -15.37
C LYS A 28 6.88 3.54 -14.06
N SER A 29 5.91 4.31 -13.58
CA SER A 29 6.05 5.18 -12.41
C SER A 29 5.02 4.85 -11.33
N ILE A 30 5.36 5.18 -10.07
CA ILE A 30 4.39 5.27 -8.98
C ILE A 30 4.02 6.74 -8.81
N LEU A 31 2.80 7.08 -9.20
CA LEU A 31 2.21 8.39 -9.06
C LEU A 31 1.62 8.56 -7.65
N ASN A 32 1.35 9.79 -7.24
CA ASN A 32 0.61 10.04 -5.99
C ASN A 32 -0.26 11.28 -6.08
N GLY A 33 -1.28 11.34 -5.24
CA GLY A 33 -2.20 12.47 -5.14
C GLY A 33 -3.11 12.35 -3.94
N VAL A 34 -4.17 13.16 -3.91
CA VAL A 34 -5.19 13.14 -2.86
C VAL A 34 -6.49 12.69 -3.52
N GLY A 35 -7.10 11.62 -2.99
CA GLY A 35 -8.24 10.96 -3.59
C GLY A 35 -7.83 9.95 -4.67
N ALA A 36 -8.84 9.28 -5.22
CA ALA A 36 -8.67 8.33 -6.33
C ALA A 36 -8.02 9.01 -7.56
N PRO A 37 -7.20 8.29 -8.33
CA PRO A 37 -6.52 8.87 -9.49
C PRO A 37 -7.54 9.33 -10.54
N ALA A 38 -7.28 10.47 -11.18
CA ALA A 38 -8.06 10.88 -12.33
C ALA A 38 -7.83 9.91 -13.51
N GLU A 39 -8.88 9.59 -14.25
CA GLU A 39 -8.86 8.61 -15.35
C GLU A 39 -7.76 8.89 -16.40
N ASN A 40 -7.54 10.17 -16.71
CA ASN A 40 -6.52 10.63 -17.66
C ASN A 40 -5.12 10.86 -17.04
N PHE A 41 -4.92 10.54 -15.77
CA PHE A 41 -3.64 10.69 -15.09
C PHE A 41 -2.81 9.42 -15.20
N GLY A 42 -1.53 9.55 -15.55
CA GLY A 42 -0.63 8.41 -15.76
C GLY A 42 -0.89 7.64 -17.06
N THR A 43 0.02 6.73 -17.37
CA THR A 43 -0.03 5.84 -18.53
C THR A 43 -0.27 4.40 -18.12
N GLU A 44 -0.67 3.54 -19.05
CA GLU A 44 -0.80 2.10 -18.84
C GLU A 44 0.46 1.55 -18.14
N GLY A 45 0.26 0.71 -17.12
CA GLY A 45 1.33 0.14 -16.31
C GLY A 45 1.83 1.02 -15.17
N ASP A 46 1.38 2.28 -15.05
CA ASP A 46 1.68 3.09 -13.86
C ASP A 46 0.90 2.61 -12.64
N PHE A 47 1.44 2.88 -11.46
CA PHE A 47 0.74 2.72 -10.18
C PHE A 47 0.42 4.09 -9.59
N TYR A 48 -0.53 4.15 -8.66
CA TYR A 48 -0.90 5.40 -8.01
C TYR A 48 -1.15 5.21 -6.52
N TYR A 49 -0.63 6.12 -5.70
CA TYR A 49 -0.86 6.16 -4.26
C TYR A 49 -1.74 7.35 -3.87
N ASP A 50 -2.93 7.05 -3.35
CA ASP A 50 -3.82 8.03 -2.73
C ASP A 50 -3.38 8.31 -1.29
N LYS A 51 -2.89 9.52 -1.05
CA LYS A 51 -2.41 9.95 0.27
C LYS A 51 -3.52 10.18 1.29
N SER A 52 -4.77 10.32 0.86
CA SER A 52 -5.93 10.51 1.75
C SER A 52 -6.40 9.19 2.36
N THR A 53 -6.51 8.17 1.52
CA THR A 53 -7.07 6.86 1.92
C THR A 53 -5.99 5.79 2.09
N THR A 54 -4.73 6.14 1.82
CA THR A 54 -3.58 5.22 1.71
C THR A 54 -3.81 4.08 0.71
N ARG A 55 -4.70 4.29 -0.26
CA ARG A 55 -5.00 3.30 -1.28
C ARG A 55 -3.92 3.30 -2.36
N PHE A 56 -3.38 2.12 -2.62
CA PHE A 56 -2.43 1.86 -3.69
C PHE A 56 -3.16 1.20 -4.85
N TYR A 57 -3.26 1.92 -5.96
CA TYR A 57 -3.93 1.49 -7.19
C TYR A 57 -2.89 1.01 -8.19
N GLY A 58 -3.19 -0.07 -8.90
CA GLY A 58 -2.48 -0.42 -10.12
C GLY A 58 -2.24 -1.93 -10.31
N PRO A 59 -1.59 -2.28 -11.44
CA PRO A 59 -1.17 -1.36 -12.51
C PRO A 59 -2.36 -0.76 -13.28
N LYS A 60 -2.21 0.45 -13.82
CA LYS A 60 -3.20 1.05 -14.72
C LYS A 60 -3.36 0.18 -15.97
N LEU A 61 -4.58 -0.18 -16.32
CA LEU A 61 -4.83 -1.16 -17.39
C LEU A 61 -4.95 -0.52 -18.79
N SER A 62 -5.13 0.79 -18.87
CA SER A 62 -5.23 1.51 -20.14
C SER A 62 -4.82 2.98 -19.95
N ASP A 63 -4.41 3.66 -21.03
CA ASP A 63 -4.06 5.08 -20.95
C ASP A 63 -5.25 5.99 -20.60
N THR A 64 -6.47 5.55 -20.89
CA THR A 64 -7.69 6.36 -20.75
C THR A 64 -8.40 6.21 -19.41
N SER A 65 -8.14 5.12 -18.67
CA SER A 65 -8.88 4.82 -17.45
C SER A 65 -8.10 3.99 -16.41
N TRP A 66 -8.39 4.25 -15.13
CA TRP A 66 -8.02 3.46 -13.97
C TRP A 66 -9.07 2.40 -13.60
N ALA A 67 -10.21 2.35 -14.30
CA ALA A 67 -11.23 1.33 -14.07
C ALA A 67 -10.65 -0.08 -14.24
N GLY A 68 -10.99 -0.97 -13.30
CA GLY A 68 -10.49 -2.34 -13.26
C GLY A 68 -9.09 -2.50 -12.66
N ALA A 69 -8.34 -1.42 -12.41
CA ALA A 69 -7.11 -1.51 -11.64
C ALA A 69 -7.41 -1.99 -10.22
N ILE A 70 -6.70 -3.02 -9.77
CA ILE A 70 -6.79 -3.49 -8.38
C ILE A 70 -6.30 -2.36 -7.47
N ASN A 71 -6.91 -2.24 -6.30
CA ASN A 71 -6.46 -1.33 -5.27
C ASN A 71 -6.35 -2.02 -3.91
N TYR A 72 -5.34 -1.61 -3.13
CA TYR A 72 -5.05 -2.12 -1.80
C TYR A 72 -5.07 -0.95 -0.81
N ILE A 73 -5.74 -1.11 0.33
CA ILE A 73 -5.62 -0.15 1.45
C ILE A 73 -4.36 -0.51 2.22
N LEU A 74 -3.43 0.44 2.39
CA LEU A 74 -2.16 0.16 3.08
C LEU A 74 -2.21 0.40 4.59
N ASN A 75 -3.22 1.12 5.09
CA ASN A 75 -3.40 1.42 6.52
C ASN A 75 -4.56 0.66 7.19
N MET A 76 -4.59 -0.67 7.05
CA MET A 76 -5.68 -1.50 7.60
C MET A 76 -5.52 -1.75 9.10
N THR A 77 -5.72 -0.73 9.93
CA THR A 77 -5.96 -0.93 11.38
C THR A 77 -7.44 -0.81 11.66
N LEU A 78 -8.04 -1.86 12.22
CA LEU A 78 -9.41 -1.84 12.73
C LEU A 78 -9.40 -1.92 14.25
N GLU A 79 -10.20 -1.09 14.89
CA GLU A 79 -10.46 -1.14 16.33
C GLU A 79 -11.89 -1.65 16.56
N TYR A 80 -12.04 -2.68 17.39
CA TYR A 80 -13.34 -3.22 17.79
C TYR A 80 -13.45 -3.26 19.30
N SER A 81 -14.31 -2.42 19.86
CA SER A 81 -14.61 -2.41 21.29
C SER A 81 -15.84 -3.26 21.62
N TRP A 82 -15.81 -3.90 22.78
CA TRP A 82 -16.94 -4.65 23.31
C TRP A 82 -17.18 -4.34 24.78
N GLU A 83 -18.45 -4.47 25.17
CA GLU A 83 -18.93 -4.37 26.54
C GLU A 83 -19.11 -5.76 27.17
N LEU A 84 -19.15 -5.81 28.50
CA LEU A 84 -19.34 -7.05 29.26
C LEU A 84 -20.61 -7.82 28.86
N THR A 85 -21.66 -7.11 28.45
CA THR A 85 -22.94 -7.71 28.03
C THR A 85 -22.85 -8.47 26.70
N GLN A 86 -21.81 -8.21 25.90
CA GLN A 86 -21.54 -8.90 24.64
C GLN A 86 -20.69 -10.17 24.84
N VAL A 87 -20.14 -10.37 26.04
CA VAL A 87 -19.38 -11.56 26.41
C VAL A 87 -20.35 -12.70 26.71
N THR A 88 -20.17 -13.83 26.02
CA THR A 88 -20.97 -15.03 26.20
C THR A 88 -20.19 -16.08 26.99
N GLY A 89 -20.84 -16.71 27.98
CA GLY A 89 -20.25 -17.79 28.78
C GLY A 89 -20.58 -17.68 30.28
N PRO A 90 -19.91 -18.48 31.13
CA PRO A 90 -18.88 -19.46 30.76
C PRO A 90 -19.48 -20.75 30.20
N VAL A 91 -18.87 -21.31 29.15
CA VAL A 91 -19.08 -22.71 28.71
C VAL A 91 -17.79 -23.46 28.98
N SER A 92 -17.84 -24.48 29.83
CA SER A 92 -16.64 -25.21 30.29
C SER A 92 -15.54 -24.30 30.85
N GLY A 93 -15.93 -23.21 31.53
CA GLY A 93 -14.99 -22.25 32.14
C GLY A 93 -14.42 -21.19 31.18
N ILE A 94 -14.87 -21.15 29.92
CA ILE A 94 -14.38 -20.20 28.92
C ILE A 94 -15.47 -19.19 28.59
N TYR A 95 -15.10 -17.91 28.57
CA TYR A 95 -15.89 -16.81 28.06
C TYR A 95 -15.47 -16.47 26.63
N SER A 96 -16.39 -15.95 25.82
CA SER A 96 -16.13 -15.66 24.42
C SER A 96 -16.76 -14.36 23.92
N VAL A 97 -16.10 -13.73 22.95
CA VAL A 97 -16.61 -12.57 22.19
C VAL A 97 -16.38 -12.81 20.71
N VAL A 98 -17.40 -12.63 19.90
CA VAL A 98 -17.30 -12.71 18.44
C VAL A 98 -17.08 -11.32 17.87
N ILE A 99 -16.06 -11.18 17.02
CA ILE A 99 -15.71 -9.92 16.35
C ILE A 99 -15.86 -10.12 14.85
N ASN A 100 -16.81 -9.39 14.26
CA ASN A 100 -17.01 -9.32 12.81
C ASN A 100 -16.24 -8.12 12.25
N HIS A 101 -15.08 -8.39 11.64
CA HIS A 101 -14.14 -7.36 11.20
C HIS A 101 -14.17 -7.09 9.69
N ASN A 102 -14.67 -8.02 8.87
CA ASN A 102 -14.83 -7.84 7.41
C ASN A 102 -13.55 -7.42 6.65
N LEU A 103 -12.37 -7.83 7.14
CA LEU A 103 -11.07 -7.44 6.54
C LEU A 103 -10.68 -8.32 5.35
N GLY A 104 -11.37 -9.43 5.09
CA GLY A 104 -11.05 -10.35 4.00
C GLY A 104 -9.79 -11.20 4.22
N MET A 105 -9.22 -11.19 5.43
CA MET A 105 -7.99 -11.88 5.82
C MET A 105 -8.01 -12.30 7.30
N LYS A 106 -7.00 -13.02 7.76
CA LYS A 106 -6.79 -13.33 9.18
C LYS A 106 -5.77 -12.33 9.77
N PRO A 107 -6.21 -11.25 10.43
CA PRO A 107 -5.32 -10.18 10.90
C PRO A 107 -4.55 -10.61 12.16
N ASN A 108 -3.50 -9.89 12.53
CA ASN A 108 -2.96 -9.99 13.88
C ASN A 108 -3.90 -9.27 14.84
N VAL A 109 -4.05 -9.78 16.07
CA VAL A 109 -4.96 -9.21 17.06
C VAL A 109 -4.21 -8.86 18.33
N THR A 110 -4.34 -7.61 18.78
CA THR A 110 -3.91 -7.17 20.11
C THR A 110 -5.14 -6.79 20.91
N VAL A 111 -5.28 -7.35 22.10
CA VAL A 111 -6.42 -7.06 22.98
C VAL A 111 -5.98 -6.17 24.13
N LYS A 112 -6.73 -5.10 24.36
CA LYS A 112 -6.62 -4.25 25.56
C LYS A 112 -7.89 -4.30 26.38
N SER A 113 -7.75 -4.41 27.70
CA SER A 113 -8.86 -4.22 28.62
C SER A 113 -9.32 -2.76 28.62
N SER A 114 -10.51 -2.50 29.15
CA SER A 114 -10.99 -1.14 29.40
C SER A 114 -10.13 -0.34 30.39
N ALA A 115 -9.31 -1.01 31.21
CA ALA A 115 -8.30 -0.38 32.06
C ALA A 115 -7.01 0.01 31.30
N GLY A 116 -6.87 -0.43 30.05
CA GLY A 116 -5.73 -0.13 29.18
C GLY A 116 -4.64 -1.20 29.15
N ASP A 117 -4.76 -2.25 29.96
CA ASP A 117 -3.81 -3.36 30.02
C ASP A 117 -3.89 -4.22 28.76
N VAL A 118 -2.74 -4.58 28.19
CA VAL A 118 -2.67 -5.56 27.10
C VAL A 118 -2.85 -6.96 27.70
N LEU A 119 -3.84 -7.69 27.20
CA LEU A 119 -4.18 -9.04 27.69
C LEU A 119 -3.92 -10.08 26.60
N GLU A 120 -3.41 -11.23 27.01
CA GLU A 120 -3.36 -12.42 26.17
C GLU A 120 -4.70 -13.16 26.26
N THR A 121 -5.32 -13.38 25.10
CA THR A 121 -6.57 -14.13 24.96
C THR A 121 -6.38 -15.22 23.92
N GLY A 122 -7.17 -16.29 24.00
CA GLY A 122 -7.26 -17.21 22.87
C GLY A 122 -7.91 -16.52 21.68
N ILE A 123 -7.42 -16.80 20.47
CA ILE A 123 -7.93 -16.22 19.23
C ILE A 123 -8.25 -17.35 18.26
N ASP A 124 -9.54 -17.53 17.98
CA ASP A 124 -10.02 -18.46 16.97
C ASP A 124 -10.36 -17.71 15.69
N TYR A 125 -9.64 -18.01 14.61
CA TYR A 125 -9.90 -17.44 13.29
C TYR A 125 -10.98 -18.22 12.56
N ASN A 126 -12.25 -17.92 12.86
CA ASN A 126 -13.41 -18.62 12.30
C ASN A 126 -13.50 -18.47 10.77
N SER A 127 -13.20 -17.28 10.23
CA SER A 127 -13.17 -17.02 8.79
C SER A 127 -12.22 -15.86 8.44
N ASN A 128 -12.20 -15.43 7.18
CA ASN A 128 -11.48 -14.23 6.74
C ASN A 128 -12.13 -12.92 7.21
N ASN A 129 -13.31 -12.97 7.84
CA ASN A 129 -14.07 -11.78 8.25
C ASN A 129 -14.52 -11.82 9.71
N THR A 130 -14.25 -12.92 10.42
CA THR A 130 -14.74 -13.15 11.78
C THR A 130 -13.69 -13.87 12.61
N ILE A 131 -13.47 -13.36 13.82
CA ILE A 131 -12.68 -14.02 14.87
C ILE A 131 -13.53 -14.19 16.13
N THR A 132 -13.16 -15.15 16.96
CA THR A 132 -13.70 -15.31 18.31
C THR A 132 -12.55 -15.19 19.31
N LEU A 133 -12.68 -14.27 20.25
CA LEU A 133 -11.78 -14.17 21.38
C LEU A 133 -12.28 -15.08 22.49
N THR A 134 -11.38 -15.84 23.11
CA THR A 134 -11.67 -16.67 24.28
C THR A 134 -10.85 -16.22 25.48
N MET A 135 -11.50 -16.15 26.65
CA MET A 135 -10.92 -15.55 27.85
C MET A 135 -11.31 -16.34 29.11
N ALA A 136 -10.42 -16.36 30.10
CA ALA A 136 -10.62 -17.08 31.37
C ALA A 136 -11.56 -16.34 32.34
N GLN A 137 -11.69 -15.02 32.17
CA GLN A 137 -12.57 -14.16 32.94
C GLN A 137 -13.23 -13.16 31.99
N PRO A 138 -14.48 -12.73 32.24
CA PRO A 138 -15.16 -11.77 31.39
C PRO A 138 -14.60 -10.36 31.66
N PHE A 139 -14.26 -9.63 30.60
CA PHE A 139 -13.85 -8.23 30.67
C PHE A 139 -14.38 -7.46 29.44
N SER A 140 -14.55 -6.14 29.57
CA SER A 140 -14.77 -5.24 28.42
C SER A 140 -13.43 -4.71 27.92
N GLY A 141 -13.33 -4.42 26.63
CA GLY A 141 -12.06 -4.04 26.03
C GLY A 141 -12.14 -3.67 24.56
N THR A 142 -10.97 -3.51 23.95
CA THR A 142 -10.80 -3.20 22.53
C THR A 142 -9.79 -4.15 21.91
N ALA A 143 -10.15 -4.72 20.76
CA ALA A 143 -9.24 -5.45 19.90
C ALA A 143 -8.74 -4.53 18.79
N TYR A 144 -7.44 -4.52 18.58
CA TYR A 144 -6.76 -3.86 17.48
C TYR A 144 -6.36 -4.94 16.48
N LEU A 145 -6.84 -4.83 15.24
CA LEU A 145 -6.65 -5.80 14.17
C LEU A 145 -5.84 -5.17 13.03
N SER A 146 -4.74 -5.82 12.64
CA SER A 146 -3.84 -5.36 11.57
C SER A 146 -3.14 -6.51 10.84
#